data_AF-A0A6A4ZEU0-F1
#
_entry.id   AF-A0A6A4ZEU0-F1
#
_cell.length_a   1.000
_cell.length_b   1.000
_cell.length_c   1.000
_cell.angle_alpha   90.00
_cell.angle_beta   90.00
_cell.angle_gamma   90.00
#
_symmetry.space_group_name_H-M   'P 1'
#
loop_
_entity.id
_entity.type
_entity.pdbx_description
1 polymer ?
#
loop_
_entity_poly.entity_id
_entity_poly.type
_entity_poly.pdbx_seq_one_letter_code
_entity_poly.pdbx_strand_id
1 'polypeptide(L)'
;FIAPFVMSEHHFHSLGDSTAVFFVQGSPLSSFDLHRIHIDTAAAIIILAGSGSKRKYLDENMVDADAITTVRYINEACSASKPPNLIVELVKATNVKFMSSIVKRRTNQNRRRHSDGRHTRMFGPVVSLKGIGGADVSKPGRNSEEDGISLSNKDDSDGKIDVEHICELSYASGRVYVSGMIDSLMSECYQKPNIIPAVNLLMFGSPADTEYVCCMGVKPSCVTRFHTLTQRLFQVKTPKSLHGKTFGECFRKVLALNLICIGCLHSGTDKTPPYVHTNPPADMVIVHTDYIYVIGKPCAELPI
;
A
#
# COMPACT_ATOMS: atom_id res chain seq x y z
N PHE A 1 16.04 7.87 -2.74
CA PHE A 1 16.13 7.41 -1.34
C PHE A 1 16.32 8.60 -0.41
N ILE A 2 15.63 8.61 0.74
CA ILE A 2 15.86 9.56 1.82
C ILE A 2 16.15 8.77 3.09
N ALA A 3 17.26 9.06 3.77
CA ALA A 3 17.63 8.39 5.00
C ALA A 3 18.57 9.24 5.87
N PRO A 4 18.56 9.07 7.19
CA PRO A 4 19.39 9.86 8.09
C PRO A 4 20.88 9.44 8.05
N PHE A 5 21.17 8.21 7.63
CA PHE A 5 22.53 7.70 7.54
C PHE A 5 23.22 8.18 6.26
N VAL A 6 24.56 8.23 6.28
CA VAL A 6 25.36 8.51 5.09
C VAL A 6 25.43 7.26 4.23
N MET A 7 25.08 7.36 2.95
CA MET A 7 25.27 6.28 1.99
C MET A 7 26.68 6.36 1.39
N SER A 8 27.44 5.27 1.47
CA SER A 8 28.77 5.17 0.86
C SER A 8 28.66 4.97 -0.66
N GLU A 9 29.73 5.30 -1.38
CA GLU A 9 29.80 5.08 -2.83
C GLU A 9 29.65 3.59 -3.19
N HIS A 10 30.19 2.69 -2.35
CA HIS A 10 30.02 1.25 -2.51
C HIS A 10 28.55 0.81 -2.43
N HIS A 11 27.77 1.35 -1.48
CA HIS A 11 26.34 1.09 -1.41
C HIS A 11 25.61 1.63 -2.65
N PHE A 12 26.02 2.78 -3.16
CA PHE A 12 25.42 3.36 -4.36
C PHE A 12 25.70 2.52 -5.62
N HIS A 13 26.94 2.07 -5.82
CA HIS A 13 27.29 1.21 -6.97
C HIS A 13 26.58 -0.14 -6.94
N SER A 14 26.20 -0.63 -5.76
CA SER A 14 25.41 -1.87 -5.63
C SER A 14 23.97 -1.74 -6.17
N LEU A 15 23.47 -0.52 -6.38
CA LEU A 15 22.08 -0.25 -6.81
C LEU A 15 21.84 -0.40 -8.32
N GLY A 16 22.79 -0.91 -9.11
CA GLY A 16 22.61 -1.14 -10.54
C GLY A 16 22.64 0.15 -11.37
N ASP A 17 21.77 0.27 -12.39
CA ASP A 17 21.70 1.44 -13.28
C ASP A 17 21.38 2.72 -12.49
N SER A 18 22.41 3.52 -12.24
CA SER A 18 22.39 4.67 -11.34
C SER A 18 21.92 5.97 -12.02
N THR A 19 21.61 5.94 -13.32
CA THR A 19 21.33 7.15 -14.11
C THR A 19 20.10 7.94 -13.66
N ALA A 20 19.17 7.30 -12.94
CA ALA A 20 17.97 7.93 -12.39
C ALA A 20 17.79 7.69 -10.87
N VAL A 21 18.86 7.31 -10.16
CA VAL A 21 18.81 7.02 -8.73
C VAL A 21 19.42 8.18 -7.95
N PHE A 22 18.62 8.83 -7.11
CA PHE A 22 19.06 9.94 -6.26
C PHE A 22 18.98 9.57 -4.80
N PHE A 23 19.97 10.02 -4.03
CA PHE A 23 20.02 9.88 -2.58
C PHE A 23 20.08 11.24 -1.90
N VAL A 24 19.25 11.42 -0.88
CA VAL A 24 19.21 12.62 -0.05
C VAL A 24 19.44 12.20 1.39
N GLN A 25 20.55 12.64 1.97
CA GLN A 25 20.76 12.51 3.41
C GLN A 25 19.82 13.48 4.13
N GLY A 26 18.91 12.95 4.94
CA GLY A 26 17.88 13.72 5.61
C GLY A 26 16.90 12.83 6.37
N SER A 27 15.95 13.44 7.08
CA SER A 27 14.93 12.71 7.84
C SER A 27 13.57 12.76 7.14
N PRO A 28 12.85 11.64 6.99
CA PRO A 28 11.49 11.66 6.48
C PRO A 28 10.49 12.29 7.46
N LEU A 29 10.93 12.60 8.68
CA LEU A 29 10.18 13.35 9.70
C LEU A 29 10.51 14.86 9.71
N SER A 30 11.32 15.33 8.76
CA SER A 30 11.68 16.74 8.60
C SER A 30 10.87 17.37 7.46
N SER A 31 10.05 18.37 7.77
CA SER A 31 9.28 19.11 6.75
C SER A 31 10.18 19.77 5.71
N PHE A 32 11.36 20.24 6.12
CA PHE A 32 12.35 20.82 5.23
C PHE A 32 12.85 19.80 4.20
N ASP A 33 13.20 18.59 4.65
CA ASP A 33 13.70 17.54 3.76
C ASP A 33 12.58 17.03 2.82
N LEU A 34 11.36 16.90 3.34
CA LEU A 34 10.20 16.52 2.53
C LEU A 34 9.87 17.53 1.41
N HIS A 35 9.98 18.83 1.72
CA HIS A 35 9.81 19.89 0.73
C HIS A 35 10.96 19.88 -0.29
N ARG A 36 12.20 19.67 0.17
CA ARG A 36 13.39 19.59 -0.70
C ARG A 36 13.30 18.47 -1.73
N ILE A 37 12.62 17.36 -1.41
CA ILE A 37 12.42 16.24 -2.34
C ILE A 37 11.11 16.31 -3.14
N HIS A 38 10.33 17.38 -3.00
CA HIS A 38 9.03 17.55 -3.67
C HIS A 38 8.09 16.34 -3.49
N ILE A 39 7.94 15.90 -2.24
CA ILE A 39 7.16 14.69 -1.91
C ILE A 39 5.70 14.73 -2.38
N ASP A 40 5.15 15.93 -2.56
CA ASP A 40 3.81 16.19 -3.06
C ASP A 40 3.62 15.79 -4.53
N THR A 41 4.69 15.80 -5.32
CA THR A 41 4.70 15.41 -6.74
C THR A 41 5.05 13.94 -6.97
N ALA A 42 5.38 13.20 -5.91
CA ALA A 42 5.80 11.82 -6.01
C ALA A 42 4.68 10.92 -6.54
N ALA A 43 5.00 10.10 -7.55
CA ALA A 43 4.06 9.12 -8.10
C ALA A 43 3.74 7.99 -7.11
N ALA A 44 4.73 7.58 -6.33
CA ALA A 44 4.61 6.61 -5.25
C ALA A 44 5.64 6.89 -4.15
N ILE A 45 5.28 6.57 -2.91
CA ILE A 45 6.12 6.70 -1.73
C ILE A 45 6.20 5.32 -1.08
N ILE A 46 7.42 4.82 -0.91
CA ILE A 46 7.67 3.52 -0.27
C ILE A 46 8.41 3.79 1.03
N ILE A 47 7.82 3.34 2.14
CA ILE A 47 8.43 3.40 3.48
C ILE A 47 8.83 1.97 3.83
N LEU A 48 10.13 1.75 3.94
CA LEU A 48 10.68 0.46 4.35
C LEU A 48 10.92 0.51 5.86
N ALA A 49 10.44 -0.51 6.56
CA ALA A 49 10.79 -0.69 7.97
C ALA A 49 12.31 -0.92 8.03
N GLY A 50 13.02 -0.14 8.83
CA GLY A 50 14.47 -0.23 8.90
C GLY A 50 14.92 -1.60 9.42
N SER A 51 15.25 -2.52 8.53
CA SER A 51 15.71 -3.89 8.86
C SER A 51 17.06 -3.94 9.60
N GLY A 52 17.71 -2.79 9.83
CA GLY A 52 19.06 -2.70 10.39
C GLY A 52 19.14 -2.35 11.88
N SER A 53 18.02 -2.09 12.55
CA SER A 53 18.09 -1.72 13.97
C SER A 53 18.16 -2.97 14.84
N LYS A 54 19.35 -3.30 15.36
CA LYS A 54 19.51 -4.23 16.50
C LYS A 54 18.91 -3.67 17.81
N ARG A 55 17.92 -2.77 17.71
CA ARG A 55 17.21 -2.21 18.84
C ARG A 55 16.34 -3.30 19.44
N LYS A 56 16.71 -3.72 20.65
CA LYS A 56 15.80 -4.49 21.50
C LYS A 56 14.78 -3.51 22.05
N TYR A 57 13.54 -3.64 21.60
CA TYR A 57 12.43 -2.91 22.18
C TYR A 57 11.96 -3.62 23.45
N LEU A 58 11.51 -2.86 24.44
CA LEU A 58 10.87 -3.42 25.64
C LEU A 58 9.49 -4.01 25.31
N ASP A 59 8.80 -3.42 24.34
CA ASP A 59 7.55 -3.90 23.76
C ASP A 59 7.79 -4.13 22.27
N GLU A 60 7.62 -5.37 21.82
CA GLU A 60 7.83 -5.76 20.43
C GLU A 60 6.90 -5.02 19.44
N ASN A 61 5.74 -4.54 19.89
CA ASN A 61 4.83 -3.79 19.04
C ASN A 61 5.41 -2.41 18.65
N MET A 62 6.43 -1.91 19.35
CA MET A 62 7.08 -0.64 19.04
C MET A 62 8.04 -0.70 17.84
N VAL A 63 8.31 -1.88 17.29
CA VAL A 63 9.24 -2.05 16.17
C VAL A 63 8.85 -1.21 14.94
N ASP A 64 7.55 -1.00 14.73
CA ASP A 64 7.00 -0.27 13.58
C ASP A 64 6.69 1.21 13.86
N ALA A 65 7.02 1.71 15.06
CA ALA A 65 6.65 3.06 15.49
C ALA A 65 7.18 4.14 14.52
N ASP A 66 8.43 3.99 14.06
CA ASP A 66 9.05 4.94 13.13
C ASP A 66 8.35 4.94 11.76
N ALA A 67 7.96 3.77 11.25
CA ALA A 67 7.27 3.63 9.97
C ALA A 67 5.86 4.26 10.04
N ILE A 68 5.08 3.92 11.07
CA ILE A 68 3.73 4.46 11.28
C ILE A 68 3.76 5.98 11.48
N THR A 69 4.75 6.47 12.24
CA THR A 69 4.93 7.91 12.47
C THR A 69 5.26 8.63 11.17
N THR A 70 6.14 8.05 10.33
CA THR A 70 6.50 8.57 9.02
C THR A 70 5.29 8.67 8.09
N VAL A 71 4.45 7.63 8.05
CA VAL A 71 3.19 7.65 7.29
C VAL A 71 2.31 8.82 7.71
N ARG A 72 2.12 8.98 9.03
CA ARG A 72 1.26 10.04 9.57
C ARG A 72 1.79 11.41 9.19
N TYR A 73 3.09 11.61 9.32
CA TYR A 73 3.76 12.87 9.03
C TYR A 73 3.67 13.25 7.54
N ILE A 74 3.98 12.30 6.64
CA ILE A 74 3.87 12.51 5.18
C ILE A 74 2.42 12.81 4.79
N ASN A 75 1.48 12.10 5.38
CA ASN A 75 0.07 12.37 5.14
C ASN A 75 -0.34 13.77 5.63
N GLU A 76 0.18 14.23 6.75
CA GLU A 76 -0.07 15.59 7.23
C GLU A 76 0.56 16.63 6.30
N ALA A 77 1.81 16.43 5.88
CA ALA A 77 2.54 17.30 4.96
C ALA A 77 1.83 17.43 3.59
N CYS A 78 1.27 16.34 3.07
CA CYS A 78 0.54 16.32 1.79
C CYS A 78 -0.96 16.64 1.94
N SER A 79 -1.42 17.20 3.07
CA SER A 79 -2.87 17.44 3.30
C SER A 79 -3.48 18.50 2.38
N ALA A 80 -2.66 19.32 1.73
CA ALA A 80 -3.09 20.35 0.78
C ALA A 80 -3.23 19.82 -0.66
N SER A 81 -2.66 18.64 -0.96
CA SER A 81 -2.63 18.05 -2.31
C SER A 81 -3.44 16.75 -2.38
N LYS A 82 -3.39 16.08 -3.55
CA LYS A 82 -3.94 14.73 -3.72
C LYS A 82 -3.25 13.78 -2.73
N PRO A 83 -4.00 12.85 -2.09
CA PRO A 83 -3.39 11.87 -1.20
C PRO A 83 -2.30 11.08 -1.96
N PRO A 84 -1.08 10.98 -1.40
CA PRO A 84 0.01 10.28 -2.06
C PRO A 84 -0.29 8.78 -2.15
N ASN A 85 0.20 8.14 -3.21
CA ASN A 85 0.19 6.68 -3.31
C ASN A 85 1.30 6.13 -2.40
N LEU A 86 0.94 5.75 -1.18
CA LEU A 86 1.87 5.36 -0.14
C LEU A 86 1.77 3.85 0.15
N ILE A 87 2.92 3.19 0.17
CA ILE A 87 3.09 1.80 0.58
C ILE A 87 4.07 1.77 1.76
N VAL A 88 3.72 1.07 2.83
CA VAL A 88 4.58 0.92 4.01
C VAL A 88 4.79 -0.56 4.31
N GLU A 89 6.03 -0.91 4.65
CA GLU A 89 6.39 -2.18 5.25
C GLU A 89 6.24 -2.10 6.77
N LEU A 90 5.61 -3.11 7.36
CA LEU A 90 5.50 -3.30 8.81
C LEU A 90 6.01 -4.70 9.18
N VAL A 91 6.69 -4.81 10.32
CA VAL A 91 7.20 -6.07 10.84
C VAL A 91 6.09 -6.85 11.57
N LYS A 92 5.21 -6.18 12.31
CA LYS A 92 4.14 -6.85 13.08
C LYS A 92 2.77 -6.67 12.43
N ALA A 93 2.08 -7.78 12.17
CA ALA A 93 0.72 -7.83 11.65
C ALA A 93 -0.31 -7.06 12.52
N THR A 94 -0.16 -7.12 13.85
CA THR A 94 -1.02 -6.43 14.82
C THR A 94 -1.02 -4.91 14.66
N ASN A 95 0.01 -4.35 14.03
CA ASN A 95 0.17 -2.91 13.83
C ASN A 95 -0.59 -2.37 12.60
N VAL A 96 -1.10 -3.24 11.73
CA VAL A 96 -1.88 -2.86 10.54
C VAL A 96 -3.11 -2.01 10.91
N LYS A 97 -3.74 -2.26 12.06
CA LYS A 97 -4.90 -1.50 12.56
C LYS A 97 -4.62 0.00 12.73
N PHE A 98 -3.38 0.36 13.10
CA PHE A 98 -2.99 1.76 13.26
C PHE A 98 -3.01 2.48 11.90
N MET A 99 -2.60 1.80 10.84
CA MET A 99 -2.69 2.31 9.47
C MET A 99 -4.15 2.52 9.05
N SER A 100 -5.03 1.57 9.36
CA SER A 100 -6.46 1.68 9.03
C SER A 100 -7.10 2.89 9.70
N SER A 101 -6.70 3.20 10.93
CA SER A 101 -7.16 4.39 11.64
C SER A 101 -6.73 5.71 10.95
N ILE A 102 -5.52 5.75 10.38
CA ILE A 102 -4.99 6.91 9.65
C ILE A 102 -5.80 7.12 8.36
N VAL A 103 -6.12 6.04 7.64
CA VAL A 103 -6.94 6.10 6.42
C VAL A 103 -8.36 6.58 6.74
N LYS A 104 -9.02 6.04 7.78
CA LYS A 104 -10.39 6.42 8.18
C LYS A 104 -10.51 7.89 8.61
N ARG A 105 -9.53 8.42 9.36
CA ARG A 105 -9.54 9.82 9.82
C ARG A 105 -9.56 10.82 8.66
N ARG A 106 -8.87 10.52 7.57
CA ARG A 106 -8.87 11.38 6.37
C ARG A 106 -10.21 11.43 5.67
N THR A 107 -10.88 10.29 5.49
CA THR A 107 -12.24 10.24 4.92
C THR A 107 -13.19 11.14 5.71
N ASN A 108 -13.08 11.14 7.04
CA ASN A 108 -13.89 11.97 7.92
C ASN A 108 -13.53 13.47 7.87
N GLN A 109 -12.25 13.83 7.69
CA GLN A 109 -11.86 15.25 7.53
C GLN A 109 -12.34 15.84 6.19
N ASN A 110 -12.29 15.07 5.10
CA ASN A 110 -12.86 15.50 3.81
C ASN A 110 -14.38 15.70 3.91
N ARG A 111 -15.09 14.85 4.67
CA ARG A 111 -16.53 15.03 4.96
C ARG A 111 -16.83 16.35 5.68
N ARG A 112 -16.04 16.70 6.70
CA ARG A 112 -16.25 17.95 7.47
C ARG A 112 -15.98 19.21 6.64
N ARG A 113 -15.04 19.15 5.68
CA ARG A 113 -14.78 20.28 4.77
C ARG A 113 -15.92 20.53 3.78
N HIS A 114 -16.73 19.53 3.46
CA HIS A 114 -17.92 19.71 2.61
C HIS A 114 -19.17 20.20 3.37
N SER A 115 -19.19 20.13 4.71
CA SER A 115 -20.33 20.57 5.52
C SER A 115 -20.22 21.98 6.11
N ASP A 116 -19.04 22.61 6.12
CA ASP A 116 -18.85 23.91 6.79
C ASP A 116 -18.88 25.10 5.81
N GLY A 117 -20.06 25.30 5.22
CA GLY A 117 -20.53 26.63 4.86
C GLY A 117 -21.15 27.29 6.10
N ARG A 118 -20.33 28.04 6.85
CA ARG A 118 -20.65 28.79 8.09
C ARG A 118 -20.53 27.97 9.38
N HIS A 119 -19.43 28.15 10.11
CA HIS A 119 -19.48 28.67 11.48
C HIS A 119 -18.10 29.18 11.92
N THR A 120 -18.17 30.25 12.70
CA THR A 120 -17.10 31.14 13.16
C THR A 120 -16.07 30.44 14.05
N ARG A 121 -14.80 30.86 13.89
CA ARG A 121 -13.70 30.55 14.81
C ARG A 121 -14.04 31.02 16.23
N MET A 122 -13.90 30.15 17.23
CA MET A 122 -13.64 30.58 18.61
C MET A 122 -12.59 29.66 19.26
N PHE A 123 -11.65 30.32 19.91
CA PHE A 123 -10.54 29.80 20.70
C PHE A 123 -10.99 29.28 22.08
N GLY A 124 -10.31 28.23 22.58
CA GLY A 124 -10.09 27.92 24.01
C GLY A 124 -11.06 26.91 24.68
N PRO A 125 -10.76 26.41 25.90
CA PRO A 125 -9.52 25.78 26.37
C PRO A 125 -9.77 24.37 27.00
N VAL A 126 -8.68 23.71 27.46
CA VAL A 126 -8.64 22.40 28.13
C VAL A 126 -9.13 22.48 29.60
N VAL A 127 -10.09 21.63 30.02
CA VAL A 127 -10.44 21.34 31.44
C VAL A 127 -11.08 19.93 31.53
N SER A 128 -10.42 18.90 32.08
CA SER A 128 -10.41 18.38 33.47
C SER A 128 -11.70 17.69 33.97
N LEU A 129 -11.51 16.46 34.47
CA LEU A 129 -12.45 15.58 35.20
C LEU A 129 -13.21 16.29 36.33
N LYS A 130 -14.50 15.93 36.52
CA LYS A 130 -15.12 15.64 37.83
C LYS A 130 -16.48 14.94 37.66
N GLY A 131 -16.81 14.00 38.55
CA GLY A 131 -18.02 13.17 38.47
C GLY A 131 -19.11 13.42 39.53
N ILE A 132 -20.00 12.42 39.61
CA ILE A 132 -20.91 11.97 40.69
C ILE A 132 -22.41 12.38 40.60
N GLY A 133 -23.27 11.34 40.58
CA GLY A 133 -24.64 11.27 41.13
C GLY A 133 -25.78 11.64 40.17
N GLY A 134 -26.92 10.94 40.03
CA GLY A 134 -27.51 9.75 40.66
C GLY A 134 -29.01 9.66 40.25
N ALA A 135 -29.57 8.45 40.28
CA ALA A 135 -31.02 8.06 40.22
C ALA A 135 -31.82 8.30 38.92
N ASP A 136 -32.30 7.24 38.24
CA ASP A 136 -33.56 6.56 38.57
C ASP A 136 -33.79 5.26 37.77
N VAL A 137 -34.61 4.38 38.33
CA VAL A 137 -34.82 2.95 38.01
C VAL A 137 -36.09 2.73 37.18
N SER A 138 -36.02 1.92 36.10
CA SER A 138 -37.00 0.85 35.77
C SER A 138 -36.61 0.03 34.52
N LYS A 139 -36.54 -1.30 34.68
CA LYS A 139 -36.43 -2.39 33.66
C LYS A 139 -37.86 -2.87 33.25
N PRO A 140 -38.10 -3.79 32.28
CA PRO A 140 -37.18 -4.77 31.64
C PRO A 140 -37.33 -5.05 30.11
N GLY A 141 -36.27 -5.62 29.53
CA GLY A 141 -36.38 -6.81 28.67
C GLY A 141 -36.26 -6.64 27.15
N ARG A 142 -35.08 -6.95 26.58
CA ARG A 142 -34.88 -8.02 25.58
C ARG A 142 -33.40 -8.11 25.18
N ASN A 143 -32.89 -9.33 25.23
CA ASN A 143 -31.52 -9.73 24.94
C ASN A 143 -31.22 -9.58 23.44
N SER A 144 -30.07 -9.00 23.09
CA SER A 144 -29.27 -9.30 21.89
C SER A 144 -27.89 -8.63 22.07
N GLU A 145 -26.98 -9.39 22.66
CA GLU A 145 -25.53 -9.41 22.43
C GLU A 145 -24.87 -8.11 21.96
N GLU A 146 -24.35 -7.34 22.93
CA GLU A 146 -23.25 -6.40 22.69
C GLU A 146 -21.93 -7.19 22.81
N ASP A 147 -21.26 -7.44 21.67
CA ASP A 147 -19.89 -7.94 21.65
C ASP A 147 -18.93 -6.85 22.14
N GLY A 148 -18.77 -6.79 23.46
CA GLY A 148 -17.69 -6.09 24.13
C GLY A 148 -16.36 -6.75 23.82
N ILE A 149 -15.54 -6.07 23.01
CA ILE A 149 -14.17 -6.47 22.67
C ILE A 149 -13.34 -6.48 23.97
N SER A 150 -13.26 -7.65 24.59
CA SER A 150 -12.39 -7.90 25.74
C SER A 150 -10.98 -8.11 25.21
N LEU A 151 -10.12 -7.11 25.41
CA LEU A 151 -8.67 -7.20 25.21
C LEU A 151 -8.12 -8.22 26.21
N SER A 152 -8.10 -9.49 25.82
CA SER A 152 -7.35 -10.53 26.51
C SER A 152 -6.00 -10.67 25.84
N ASN A 153 -4.95 -10.32 26.58
CA ASN A 153 -3.58 -10.68 26.26
C ASN A 153 -3.50 -12.21 26.23
N LYS A 154 -3.39 -12.78 25.03
CA LYS A 154 -2.93 -14.15 24.84
C LYS A 154 -1.58 -14.08 24.17
N ASP A 155 -0.56 -14.27 25.00
CA ASP A 155 0.81 -14.49 24.57
C ASP A 155 0.89 -15.82 23.79
N ASP A 156 1.53 -15.74 22.63
CA ASP A 156 2.31 -16.73 21.90
C ASP A 156 1.81 -18.18 21.79
N SER A 157 1.25 -18.52 20.62
CA SER A 157 1.41 -19.84 19.98
C SER A 157 0.99 -19.81 18.50
N ASP A 158 2.00 -19.83 17.63
CA ASP A 158 2.08 -20.67 16.43
C ASP A 158 1.18 -20.36 15.20
N GLY A 159 1.80 -19.75 14.19
CA GLY A 159 1.65 -20.14 12.78
C GLY A 159 0.30 -19.95 12.07
N LYS A 160 -0.73 -19.46 12.72
CA LYS A 160 -1.97 -19.09 12.04
C LYS A 160 -1.79 -17.68 11.50
N ILE A 161 -1.75 -17.52 10.18
CA ILE A 161 -1.83 -16.20 9.54
C ILE A 161 -3.04 -15.51 10.16
N ASP A 162 -2.80 -14.47 10.96
CA ASP A 162 -3.85 -13.78 11.71
C ASP A 162 -4.85 -13.17 10.73
N VAL A 163 -5.90 -13.89 10.35
CA VAL A 163 -6.88 -13.47 9.34
C VAL A 163 -7.40 -12.05 9.61
N GLU A 164 -7.40 -11.64 10.88
CA GLU A 164 -7.73 -10.30 11.34
C GLU A 164 -6.94 -9.18 10.65
N HIS A 165 -5.62 -9.30 10.46
CA HIS A 165 -4.83 -8.24 9.82
C HIS A 165 -5.01 -8.22 8.29
N ILE A 166 -5.40 -9.33 7.67
CA ILE A 166 -5.70 -9.37 6.22
C ILE A 166 -7.01 -8.64 5.93
N CYS A 167 -7.99 -8.77 6.83
CA CYS A 167 -9.28 -8.08 6.73
C CYS A 167 -9.19 -6.59 7.09
N GLU A 168 -8.05 -6.12 7.60
CA GLU A 168 -7.84 -4.71 7.87
C GLU A 168 -7.77 -3.89 6.59
N LEU A 169 -8.37 -2.70 6.64
CA LEU A 169 -8.55 -1.86 5.47
C LEU A 169 -7.22 -1.51 4.78
N SER A 170 -6.20 -1.15 5.56
CA SER A 170 -4.93 -0.71 4.97
C SER A 170 -4.22 -1.85 4.23
N TYR A 171 -4.36 -3.07 4.73
CA TYR A 171 -3.85 -4.27 4.08
C TYR A 171 -4.66 -4.60 2.82
N ALA A 172 -5.98 -4.67 2.93
CA ALA A 172 -6.88 -4.94 1.80
C ALA A 172 -6.70 -3.92 0.66
N SER A 173 -6.37 -2.66 0.97
CA SER A 173 -6.10 -1.61 -0.02
C SER A 173 -4.73 -1.71 -0.71
N GLY A 174 -3.87 -2.63 -0.30
CA GLY A 174 -2.51 -2.80 -0.84
C GLY A 174 -1.52 -1.72 -0.40
N ARG A 175 -1.81 -0.99 0.68
CA ARG A 175 -0.93 0.08 1.20
C ARG A 175 0.03 -0.39 2.28
N VAL A 176 -0.19 -1.59 2.82
CA VAL A 176 0.63 -2.16 3.88
C VAL A 176 1.12 -3.52 3.42
N TYR A 177 2.42 -3.71 3.56
CA TYR A 177 3.09 -4.99 3.38
C TYR A 177 3.61 -5.45 4.75
N VAL A 178 3.32 -6.70 5.13
CA VAL A 178 3.77 -7.26 6.41
C VAL A 178 4.95 -8.19 6.18
N SER A 179 6.08 -7.92 6.84
CA SER A 179 7.28 -8.76 6.80
C SER A 179 6.95 -10.11 7.46
N GLY A 180 6.95 -11.19 6.66
CA GLY A 180 6.53 -12.54 7.08
C GLY A 180 5.63 -13.24 6.06
N MET A 181 4.98 -12.48 5.17
CA MET A 181 4.17 -13.06 4.08
C MET A 181 5.00 -13.91 3.11
N ILE A 182 6.25 -13.53 2.87
CA ILE A 182 7.18 -14.33 2.05
C ILE A 182 7.51 -15.66 2.73
N ASP A 183 7.60 -15.72 4.06
CA ASP A 183 7.90 -16.97 4.77
C ASP A 183 6.76 -17.99 4.60
N SER A 184 5.50 -17.52 4.65
CA SER A 184 4.34 -18.36 4.32
C SER A 184 4.38 -18.84 2.87
N LEU A 185 4.72 -17.96 1.92
CA LEU A 185 4.89 -18.33 0.51
C LEU A 185 5.98 -19.39 0.33
N MET A 186 7.10 -19.28 1.06
CA MET A 186 8.21 -20.24 0.99
C MET A 186 7.78 -21.64 1.43
N SER A 187 6.90 -21.75 2.42
CA SER A 187 6.33 -23.03 2.84
C SER A 187 5.51 -23.70 1.73
N GLU A 188 4.76 -22.92 0.93
CA GLU A 188 3.99 -23.43 -0.21
C GLU A 188 4.90 -23.75 -1.42
N CYS A 189 5.95 -22.96 -1.62
CA CYS A 189 6.93 -23.17 -2.68
C CYS A 189 7.67 -24.50 -2.53
N TYR A 190 7.80 -25.02 -1.29
CA TYR A 190 8.33 -26.36 -1.05
C TYR A 190 7.47 -27.45 -1.69
N GLN A 191 6.14 -27.31 -1.67
CA GLN A 191 5.22 -28.28 -2.28
C GLN A 191 5.10 -28.11 -3.80
N LYS A 192 5.25 -26.86 -4.29
CA LYS A 192 5.06 -26.51 -5.70
C LYS A 192 6.27 -25.70 -6.20
N PRO A 193 7.29 -26.35 -6.79
CA PRO A 193 8.54 -25.69 -7.16
C PRO A 193 8.37 -24.61 -8.25
N ASN A 194 7.30 -24.66 -9.03
CA ASN A 194 7.02 -23.70 -10.10
C ASN A 194 6.49 -22.34 -9.61
N ILE A 195 6.16 -22.20 -8.32
CA ILE A 195 5.66 -20.92 -7.77
C ILE A 195 6.76 -19.85 -7.79
N ILE A 196 7.98 -20.18 -7.33
CA ILE A 196 9.08 -19.21 -7.27
C ILE A 196 9.43 -18.66 -8.65
N PRO A 197 9.64 -19.50 -9.70
CA PRO A 197 9.83 -19.00 -11.06
C PRO A 197 8.67 -18.15 -11.55
N ALA A 198 7.41 -18.54 -11.29
CA ALA A 198 6.25 -17.76 -11.72
C ALA A 198 6.19 -16.37 -11.06
N VAL A 199 6.42 -16.29 -9.74
CA VAL A 199 6.46 -15.01 -9.01
C VAL A 199 7.61 -14.14 -9.52
N ASN A 200 8.80 -14.71 -9.73
CA ASN A 200 9.94 -13.98 -10.28
C ASN A 200 9.66 -13.46 -11.70
N LEU A 201 9.00 -14.25 -12.55
CA LEU A 201 8.58 -13.82 -13.89
C LEU A 201 7.53 -12.70 -13.84
N LEU A 202 6.61 -12.73 -12.88
CA LEU A 202 5.62 -11.67 -12.69
C LEU A 202 6.24 -10.37 -12.16
N MET A 203 7.25 -10.47 -11.29
CA MET A 203 7.94 -9.33 -10.68
C MET A 203 8.96 -8.67 -11.60
N PHE A 204 9.88 -9.47 -12.15
CA PHE A 204 11.02 -8.97 -12.94
C PHE A 204 10.77 -9.03 -14.45
N GLY A 205 9.75 -9.78 -14.88
CA GLY A 205 9.46 -10.05 -16.28
C GLY A 205 10.19 -11.27 -16.82
N SER A 206 9.77 -11.74 -18.01
CA SER A 206 10.45 -12.85 -18.69
C SER A 206 11.87 -12.46 -19.13
N PRO A 207 12.91 -13.26 -18.83
CA PRO A 207 14.27 -13.00 -19.29
C PRO A 207 14.49 -13.25 -20.80
N ALA A 208 13.49 -13.81 -21.50
CA ALA A 208 13.63 -14.42 -22.83
C ALA A 208 14.05 -13.48 -23.99
N ASP A 209 14.15 -12.17 -23.79
CA ASP A 209 14.61 -11.22 -24.84
C ASP A 209 16.00 -10.61 -24.53
N THR A 210 16.71 -11.05 -23.50
CA THR A 210 17.96 -10.41 -23.04
C THR A 210 19.23 -10.95 -23.76
N GLU A 211 19.11 -12.00 -24.56
CA GLU A 211 20.28 -12.79 -25.00
C GLU A 211 21.00 -12.27 -26.26
N TYR A 212 20.49 -11.24 -26.95
CA TYR A 212 21.12 -10.75 -28.19
C TYR A 212 21.97 -9.46 -28.07
N VAL A 213 22.07 -8.83 -26.90
CA VAL A 213 22.81 -7.55 -26.77
C VAL A 213 24.05 -7.62 -25.87
N CYS A 214 24.13 -8.58 -24.94
CA CYS A 214 25.32 -8.72 -24.08
C CYS A 214 26.51 -9.41 -24.74
N CYS A 215 26.35 -9.97 -25.95
CA CYS A 215 27.35 -10.82 -26.58
C CYS A 215 27.95 -10.22 -27.87
N MET A 216 28.14 -8.91 -27.99
CA MET A 216 29.07 -8.35 -28.99
C MET A 216 29.71 -7.04 -28.49
N GLY A 217 30.73 -7.14 -27.64
CA GLY A 217 31.97 -6.33 -27.68
C GLY A 217 31.94 -4.81 -27.90
N VAL A 218 30.85 -4.08 -27.64
CA VAL A 218 30.80 -2.62 -27.86
C VAL A 218 30.67 -1.87 -26.53
N LYS A 219 31.53 -0.85 -26.37
CA LYS A 219 31.74 -0.02 -25.19
C LYS A 219 30.43 0.53 -24.57
N PRO A 220 30.38 0.75 -23.24
CA PRO A 220 29.18 1.08 -22.46
C PRO A 220 28.82 2.57 -22.56
N SER A 221 28.74 3.14 -23.76
CA SER A 221 28.49 4.59 -23.96
C SER A 221 27.20 4.89 -24.72
N CYS A 222 26.38 3.88 -25.01
CA CYS A 222 25.09 4.04 -25.69
C CYS A 222 24.06 3.03 -25.16
N VAL A 223 23.73 3.09 -23.87
CA VAL A 223 22.57 2.37 -23.31
C VAL A 223 21.34 3.24 -23.50
N THR A 224 20.83 3.28 -24.73
CA THR A 224 19.51 3.85 -25.00
C THR A 224 18.48 2.88 -24.46
N ARG A 225 17.70 3.32 -23.46
CA ARG A 225 16.61 2.63 -22.75
C ARG A 225 15.85 1.58 -23.57
N PHE A 226 16.20 0.31 -23.43
CA PHE A 226 15.39 -0.81 -23.91
C PHE A 226 14.84 -1.60 -22.71
N HIS A 227 13.90 -0.98 -21.97
CA HIS A 227 13.02 -1.67 -21.02
C HIS A 227 11.80 -2.27 -21.78
N THR A 228 12.01 -2.68 -23.02
CA THR A 228 10.94 -3.00 -23.97
C THR A 228 10.87 -4.51 -24.16
N LEU A 229 9.69 -5.08 -23.88
CA LEU A 229 9.14 -6.37 -24.35
C LEU A 229 8.94 -7.47 -23.30
N THR A 230 9.43 -7.33 -22.08
CA THR A 230 9.16 -8.36 -21.05
C THR A 230 7.71 -8.24 -20.54
N GLN A 231 6.98 -9.35 -20.60
CA GLN A 231 5.65 -9.44 -19.99
C GLN A 231 5.81 -9.39 -18.48
N ARG A 232 5.15 -8.45 -17.81
CA ARG A 232 5.16 -8.31 -16.34
C ARG A 232 3.77 -7.97 -15.82
N LEU A 233 3.60 -8.05 -14.50
CA LEU A 233 2.40 -7.54 -13.85
C LEU A 233 2.46 -6.02 -13.76
N PHE A 234 1.41 -5.34 -14.22
CA PHE A 234 1.29 -3.88 -14.08
C PHE A 234 -0.16 -3.47 -13.79
N GLN A 235 -0.29 -2.26 -13.24
CA GLN A 235 -1.57 -1.66 -12.92
C GLN A 235 -1.90 -0.59 -13.96
N VAL A 236 -3.14 -0.59 -14.46
CA VAL A 236 -3.64 0.41 -15.42
C VAL A 236 -4.94 1.00 -14.93
N LYS A 237 -5.15 2.30 -15.19
CA LYS A 237 -6.43 2.94 -14.95
C LYS A 237 -7.47 2.45 -15.96
N THR A 238 -8.69 2.16 -15.50
CA THR A 238 -9.75 1.68 -16.39
C THR A 238 -10.03 2.67 -17.53
N PRO A 239 -9.88 2.28 -18.81
CA PRO A 239 -10.17 3.14 -19.96
C PRO A 239 -11.68 3.44 -20.04
N LYS A 240 -12.01 4.59 -20.64
CA LYS A 240 -13.40 5.09 -20.72
C LYS A 240 -14.36 4.11 -21.41
N SER A 241 -13.85 3.28 -22.32
CA SER A 241 -14.60 2.27 -23.07
C SER A 241 -15.07 1.07 -22.23
N LEU A 242 -14.58 0.94 -20.99
CA LEU A 242 -14.88 -0.15 -20.04
C LEU A 242 -15.68 0.32 -18.82
N HIS A 243 -16.04 1.61 -18.72
CA HIS A 243 -16.81 2.13 -17.59
C HIS A 243 -18.22 1.54 -17.59
N GLY A 244 -18.64 0.94 -16.46
CA GLY A 244 -19.98 0.38 -16.29
C GLY A 244 -20.22 -0.96 -17.00
N LYS A 245 -19.17 -1.57 -17.57
CA LYS A 245 -19.26 -2.92 -18.16
C LYS A 245 -18.98 -4.00 -17.14
N THR A 246 -19.42 -5.21 -17.46
CA THR A 246 -19.13 -6.40 -16.67
C THR A 246 -17.67 -6.79 -16.81
N PHE A 247 -17.12 -7.39 -15.76
CA PHE A 247 -15.73 -7.85 -15.73
C PHE A 247 -15.49 -8.89 -16.83
N GLY A 248 -16.47 -9.75 -17.14
CA GLY A 248 -16.36 -10.72 -18.23
C GLY A 248 -16.24 -10.09 -19.62
N GLU A 249 -16.84 -8.94 -19.88
CA GLU A 249 -16.64 -8.18 -21.12
C GLU A 249 -15.28 -7.52 -21.17
N CYS A 250 -14.84 -6.94 -20.06
CA CYS A 250 -13.50 -6.38 -19.91
C CYS A 250 -12.44 -7.44 -20.17
N PHE A 251 -12.56 -8.60 -19.54
CA PHE A 251 -11.63 -9.71 -19.69
C PHE A 251 -11.50 -10.15 -21.16
N ARG A 252 -12.63 -10.29 -21.88
CA ARG A 252 -12.62 -10.64 -23.31
C ARG A 252 -11.90 -9.60 -24.18
N LYS A 253 -12.11 -8.31 -23.90
CA LYS A 253 -11.45 -7.21 -24.64
C LYS A 253 -9.97 -7.12 -24.35
N VAL A 254 -9.58 -7.28 -23.08
CA VAL A 254 -8.17 -7.29 -22.65
C VAL A 254 -7.45 -8.51 -23.22
N LEU A 255 -8.12 -9.67 -23.27
CA LEU A 255 -7.59 -10.88 -23.89
C LEU A 255 -7.36 -10.73 -25.41
N ALA A 256 -8.24 -9.99 -26.10
CA ALA A 256 -8.04 -9.66 -27.52
C ALA A 256 -6.77 -8.83 -27.79
N LEU A 257 -6.24 -8.16 -26.77
CA LEU A 257 -4.97 -7.42 -26.81
C LEU A 257 -3.77 -8.26 -26.35
N ASN A 258 -3.94 -9.57 -26.15
CA ASN A 258 -2.93 -10.48 -25.57
C ASN A 258 -2.49 -10.07 -24.16
N LEU A 259 -3.42 -9.52 -23.37
CA LEU A 259 -3.21 -9.18 -21.97
C LEU A 259 -4.13 -10.05 -21.11
N ILE A 260 -3.67 -10.41 -19.90
CA ILE A 260 -4.47 -11.20 -18.96
C ILE A 260 -4.81 -10.34 -17.75
N CYS A 261 -6.09 -10.14 -17.47
CA CYS A 261 -6.55 -9.43 -16.29
C CYS A 261 -6.67 -10.39 -15.10
N ILE A 262 -5.90 -10.16 -14.02
CA ILE A 262 -5.94 -11.00 -12.80
C ILE A 262 -6.97 -10.49 -11.79
N GLY A 263 -7.18 -9.18 -11.75
CA GLY A 263 -8.03 -8.58 -10.73
C GLY A 263 -8.15 -7.08 -10.88
N CYS A 264 -8.79 -6.45 -9.90
CA CYS A 264 -9.03 -5.02 -9.87
C CYS A 264 -8.79 -4.45 -8.47
N LEU A 265 -8.38 -3.19 -8.43
CA LEU A 265 -8.34 -2.38 -7.23
C LEU A 265 -9.53 -1.43 -7.29
N HIS A 266 -10.47 -1.63 -6.38
CA HIS A 266 -11.58 -0.72 -6.21
C HIS A 266 -11.09 0.55 -5.54
N SER A 267 -11.30 1.69 -6.21
CA SER A 267 -11.07 2.96 -5.55
C SER A 267 -12.20 3.19 -4.55
N GLY A 268 -11.85 3.53 -3.32
CA GLY A 268 -12.84 3.68 -2.26
C GLY A 268 -13.92 4.69 -2.65
N THR A 269 -15.18 4.28 -2.50
CA THR A 269 -16.35 5.15 -2.60
C THR A 269 -16.73 5.68 -1.22
N ASP A 270 -17.74 6.56 -1.14
CA ASP A 270 -18.27 7.04 0.14
C ASP A 270 -18.80 5.93 1.06
N LYS A 271 -19.10 4.76 0.51
CA LYS A 271 -19.65 3.59 1.22
C LYS A 271 -18.63 2.50 1.47
N THR A 272 -17.73 2.27 0.52
CA THR A 272 -16.76 1.17 0.57
C THR A 272 -15.35 1.72 0.51
N PRO A 273 -14.49 1.38 1.46
CA PRO A 273 -13.10 1.84 1.41
C PRO A 273 -12.32 1.06 0.31
N PRO A 274 -11.14 1.53 -0.13
CA PRO A 274 -10.44 0.90 -1.25
C PRO A 274 -9.96 -0.52 -0.90
N TYR A 275 -10.12 -1.47 -1.81
CA TYR A 275 -9.65 -2.85 -1.62
C TYR A 275 -9.26 -3.51 -2.95
N VAL A 276 -8.33 -4.46 -2.89
CA VAL A 276 -7.93 -5.31 -4.00
C VAL A 276 -8.87 -6.50 -4.07
N HIS A 277 -9.41 -6.75 -5.25
CA HIS A 277 -10.25 -7.90 -5.55
C HIS A 277 -9.54 -8.77 -6.60
N THR A 278 -9.02 -9.91 -6.15
CA THR A 278 -8.37 -10.91 -7.00
C THR A 278 -9.42 -11.84 -7.60
N ASN A 279 -9.34 -12.09 -8.91
CA ASN A 279 -10.28 -12.94 -9.65
C ASN A 279 -11.77 -12.62 -9.38
N PRO A 280 -12.22 -11.39 -9.68
CA PRO A 280 -13.63 -11.02 -9.51
C PRO A 280 -14.54 -11.84 -10.43
N PRO A 281 -15.81 -12.05 -10.05
CA PRO A 281 -16.76 -12.81 -10.85
C PRO A 281 -17.15 -12.03 -12.13
N ALA A 282 -17.59 -12.76 -13.16
CA ALA A 282 -17.78 -12.20 -14.50
C ALA A 282 -18.93 -11.17 -14.59
N ASP A 283 -19.88 -11.21 -13.67
CA ASP A 283 -21.03 -10.32 -13.51
C ASP A 283 -20.69 -8.99 -12.84
N MET A 284 -19.54 -8.90 -12.17
CA MET A 284 -19.13 -7.72 -11.43
C MET A 284 -18.94 -6.51 -12.36
N VAL A 285 -19.49 -5.36 -11.99
CA VAL A 285 -19.39 -4.13 -12.78
C VAL A 285 -18.13 -3.35 -12.42
N ILE A 286 -17.37 -2.91 -13.42
CA ILE A 286 -16.16 -2.10 -13.23
C ILE A 286 -16.54 -0.61 -13.12
N VAL A 287 -16.02 0.05 -12.08
CA VAL A 287 -16.27 1.47 -11.83
C VAL A 287 -15.18 2.32 -12.49
N HIS A 288 -15.54 3.52 -12.93
CA HIS A 288 -14.64 4.48 -13.59
C HIS A 288 -13.38 4.87 -12.79
N THR A 289 -13.41 4.74 -11.47
CA THR A 289 -12.29 5.04 -10.57
C THR A 289 -11.35 3.86 -10.36
N ASP A 290 -11.73 2.67 -10.80
CA ASP A 290 -11.01 1.44 -10.50
C ASP A 290 -9.75 1.30 -11.35
N TYR A 291 -8.78 0.58 -10.77
CA TYR A 291 -7.57 0.18 -11.46
C TYR A 291 -7.60 -1.33 -11.73
N ILE A 292 -7.03 -1.75 -12.83
CA ILE A 292 -7.03 -3.14 -13.27
C ILE A 292 -5.59 -3.67 -13.20
N TYR A 293 -5.42 -4.89 -12.68
CA TYR A 293 -4.17 -5.61 -12.68
C TYR A 293 -4.09 -6.51 -13.90
N VAL A 294 -3.12 -6.24 -14.77
CA VAL A 294 -2.92 -6.93 -16.03
C VAL A 294 -1.52 -7.51 -16.14
N ILE A 295 -1.40 -8.69 -16.73
CA ILE A 295 -0.14 -9.31 -17.14
C ILE A 295 0.03 -9.06 -18.64
N GLY A 296 1.19 -8.53 -19.01
CA GLY A 296 1.61 -8.46 -20.40
C GLY A 296 2.61 -7.34 -20.64
N LYS A 297 2.63 -6.80 -21.86
CA LYS A 297 3.53 -5.70 -22.21
C LYS A 297 3.08 -4.43 -21.47
N PRO A 298 3.98 -3.75 -20.73
CA PRO A 298 3.60 -2.61 -19.92
C PRO A 298 3.14 -1.45 -20.83
N CYS A 299 1.89 -1.03 -20.66
CA CYS A 299 1.29 0.09 -21.36
C CYS A 299 0.75 1.11 -20.35
N ALA A 300 0.97 2.40 -20.60
CA ALA A 300 0.43 3.46 -19.74
C ALA A 300 -1.09 3.58 -19.84
N GLU A 301 -1.63 3.34 -21.04
CA GLU A 301 -3.06 3.29 -21.32
C GLU A 301 -3.38 2.02 -22.11
N LEU A 302 -4.52 1.40 -21.82
CA LEU A 302 -5.02 0.25 -22.58
C LEU A 302 -5.57 0.75 -23.93
N PRO A 303 -5.04 0.30 -25.08
CA PRO A 303 -5.54 0.69 -26.39
C PRO A 303 -6.86 -0.03 -26.70
N ILE A 304 -7.96 0.40 -26.06
CA ILE A 304 -9.32 -0.16 -26.17
C ILE A 304 -10.35 0.89 -26.54
#